data_AF-A0A397UUU8-F1
#
_entry.id   AF-A0A397UUU8-F1
#
_cell.length_a   1.000
_cell.length_b   1.000
_cell.length_c   1.000
_cell.angle_alpha   90.00
_cell.angle_beta   90.00
_cell.angle_gamma   90.00
#
_symmetry.space_group_name_H-M   'P 1'
#
loop_
_entity.id
_entity.type
_entity.pdbx_description
1 polymer ?
#
loop_
_entity_poly.entity_id
_entity_poly.type
_entity_poly.pdbx_seq_one_letter_code
_entity_poly.pdbx_strand_id
1 'polypeptide(L)'
;MLLACEFFIKELAKYIEAYLIETKAHWLRLHFAHVYQESFKSNILQELQKWSNDIVVKYPNKIFDSEDFTLLHENALVSLVGRDDLQMEEIMIWNYIIKWGIAQNPDLPTDSKDWTNENFLSLKTTLQNCLPLIRYFQISGDDIYDHVHPYKKILEKTLWKDVKMRLISPNKPVSSKILPSRIILTKKLPTRTTEPFSTVINEIHAAEIASWIDKRADKYSTENNPYEFKLLLRGSKDGFTRETFWNLCDKQTNVIVVMKVKGTDEILGGYNPIGWEKPNLGTTLKWCNDSFIFSLKMVLSKLRF
;
A
#
# COMPACT_ATOMS: atom_id res chain seq x y z
N MET A 1 3.49 -6.58 23.06
CA MET A 1 2.95 -7.58 22.12
C MET A 1 3.99 -8.64 21.77
N LEU A 2 5.14 -8.29 21.19
CA LEU A 2 6.17 -9.26 20.80
C LEU A 2 6.69 -10.10 21.98
N LEU A 3 6.99 -9.48 23.13
CA LEU A 3 7.32 -10.23 24.36
C LEU A 3 6.22 -11.22 24.77
N ALA A 4 4.94 -10.83 24.68
CA ALA A 4 3.84 -11.74 24.98
C ALA A 4 3.77 -12.91 23.98
N CYS A 5 4.19 -12.69 22.72
CA CYS A 5 4.32 -13.76 21.73
C CYS A 5 5.51 -14.69 22.06
N GLU A 6 6.67 -14.14 22.44
CA GLU A 6 7.86 -14.91 22.84
C GLU A 6 7.61 -15.78 24.08
N PHE A 7 6.91 -15.23 25.08
CA PHE A 7 6.52 -15.98 26.29
C PHE A 7 5.25 -16.82 26.12
N PHE A 8 4.72 -16.93 24.89
CA PHE A 8 3.51 -17.70 24.57
C PHE A 8 2.25 -17.33 25.39
N ILE A 9 2.16 -16.08 25.83
CA ILE A 9 0.99 -15.52 26.54
C ILE A 9 -0.05 -15.08 25.49
N LYS A 10 -0.73 -16.08 24.90
CA LYS A 10 -1.58 -15.92 23.71
C LYS A 10 -2.74 -14.94 23.94
N GLU A 11 -3.39 -15.00 25.10
CA GLU A 11 -4.54 -14.15 25.43
C GLU A 11 -4.13 -12.67 25.46
N LEU A 12 -3.00 -12.36 26.11
CA LEU A 12 -2.47 -11.00 26.17
C LEU A 12 -2.01 -10.52 24.79
N ALA A 13 -1.35 -11.39 24.01
CA ALA A 13 -0.92 -11.06 22.66
C ALA A 13 -2.11 -10.67 21.77
N LYS A 14 -3.17 -11.49 21.77
CA LYS A 14 -4.41 -11.24 21.01
C LYS A 14 -5.14 -9.98 21.48
N TYR A 15 -5.18 -9.73 22.79
CA TYR A 15 -5.79 -8.51 23.32
C TYR A 15 -5.05 -7.25 22.83
N ILE A 16 -3.71 -7.25 22.90
CA ILE A 16 -2.90 -6.12 22.43
C ILE A 16 -3.00 -5.97 20.91
N GLU A 17 -3.00 -7.08 20.16
CA GLU A 17 -3.19 -7.10 18.71
C GLU A 17 -4.49 -6.40 18.30
N ALA A 18 -5.63 -6.80 18.88
CA ALA A 18 -6.93 -6.19 18.62
C ALA A 18 -6.92 -4.70 18.97
N TYR A 19 -6.40 -4.34 20.15
CA TYR A 19 -6.29 -2.95 20.58
C TYR A 19 -5.47 -2.09 19.60
N LEU A 20 -4.35 -2.61 19.09
CA LEU A 20 -3.50 -1.89 18.13
C LEU A 20 -4.24 -1.66 16.80
N ILE A 21 -4.92 -2.69 16.29
CA ILE A 21 -5.67 -2.61 15.04
C ILE A 21 -6.82 -1.61 15.15
N GLU A 22 -7.59 -1.65 16.25
CA GLU A 22 -8.79 -0.83 16.42
C GLU A 22 -8.46 0.62 16.79
N THR A 23 -7.49 0.83 17.67
CA THR A 23 -7.26 2.15 18.29
C THR A 23 -5.98 2.84 17.81
N LYS A 24 -5.01 2.09 17.28
CA LYS A 24 -3.68 2.59 16.85
C LYS A 24 -3.40 2.34 15.37
N ALA A 25 -4.42 2.15 14.55
CA ALA A 25 -4.28 1.93 13.10
C ALA A 25 -3.44 3.00 12.38
N HIS A 26 -3.51 4.26 12.82
CA HIS A 26 -2.67 5.33 12.26
C HIS A 26 -1.18 5.09 12.54
N TRP A 27 -0.83 4.76 13.79
CA TRP A 27 0.54 4.41 14.16
C TRP A 27 1.04 3.17 13.41
N LEU A 28 0.19 2.14 13.26
CA LEU A 28 0.54 0.95 12.47
C LEU A 28 0.84 1.29 11.00
N ARG A 29 0.14 2.26 10.40
CA ARG A 29 0.40 2.72 9.03
C ARG A 29 1.69 3.54 8.91
N LEU A 30 2.02 4.34 9.91
CA LEU A 30 3.28 5.11 9.94
C LEU A 30 4.51 4.19 10.02
N HIS A 31 4.39 3.07 10.73
CA HIS A 31 5.48 2.11 10.92
C HIS A 31 5.28 0.81 10.13
N PHE A 32 4.59 0.90 8.99
CA PHE A 32 4.02 -0.27 8.30
C PHE A 32 5.04 -1.35 7.92
N ALA A 33 6.18 -1.01 7.31
CA ALA A 33 7.17 -1.98 6.88
C ALA A 33 7.71 -2.82 8.05
N HIS A 34 8.04 -2.15 9.16
CA HIS A 34 8.49 -2.80 10.38
C HIS A 34 7.39 -3.66 11.01
N VAL A 35 6.17 -3.11 11.15
CA VAL A 35 5.01 -3.86 11.67
C VAL A 35 4.75 -5.11 10.83
N TYR A 36 4.85 -4.99 9.51
CA TYR A 36 4.67 -6.10 8.59
C TYR A 36 5.69 -7.21 8.89
N GLN A 37 6.99 -6.90 8.87
CA GLN A 37 8.05 -7.87 9.16
C GLN A 37 7.89 -8.54 10.54
N GLU A 38 7.68 -7.75 11.59
CA GLU A 38 7.55 -8.27 12.96
C GLU A 38 6.31 -9.15 13.13
N SER A 39 5.20 -8.82 12.47
CA SER A 39 3.95 -9.60 12.57
C SER A 39 4.13 -11.04 12.10
N PHE A 40 4.97 -11.27 11.09
CA PHE A 40 5.20 -12.59 10.52
C PHE A 40 6.25 -13.43 11.27
N LYS A 41 6.92 -12.87 12.29
CA LYS A 41 7.79 -13.67 13.19
C LYS A 41 7.02 -14.61 14.10
N SER A 42 5.74 -14.33 14.37
CA SER A 42 4.90 -15.14 15.24
C SER A 42 3.63 -15.59 14.55
N ASN A 43 3.29 -16.86 14.67
CA ASN A 43 2.02 -17.41 14.19
C ASN A 43 0.81 -17.03 15.07
N ILE A 44 1.03 -16.29 16.17
CA ILE A 44 -0.03 -15.83 17.08
C ILE A 44 -0.76 -14.61 16.49
N LEU A 45 -0.04 -13.75 15.76
CA LEU A 45 -0.50 -12.44 15.29
C LEU A 45 -1.25 -12.50 13.96
N GLN A 46 -2.21 -13.41 13.86
CA GLN A 46 -2.92 -13.71 12.59
C GLN A 46 -3.81 -12.55 12.13
N GLU A 47 -4.45 -11.83 13.06
CA GLU A 47 -5.32 -10.71 12.69
C GLU A 47 -4.52 -9.50 12.21
N LEU A 48 -3.33 -9.26 12.79
CA LEU A 48 -2.42 -8.23 12.34
C LEU A 48 -1.79 -8.58 11.00
N GLN A 49 -1.40 -9.84 10.78
CA GLN A 49 -0.95 -10.32 9.47
C GLN A 49 -2.04 -10.12 8.42
N LYS A 50 -3.29 -10.49 8.73
CA LYS A 50 -4.44 -10.30 7.84
C LYS A 50 -4.71 -8.83 7.55
N TRP A 51 -4.78 -7.98 8.58
CA TRP A 51 -4.95 -6.54 8.46
C TRP A 51 -3.85 -5.92 7.58
N SER A 52 -2.61 -6.37 7.77
CA SER A 52 -1.46 -5.91 7.01
C SER A 52 -1.57 -6.35 5.55
N ASN A 53 -1.84 -7.62 5.29
CA ASN A 53 -2.05 -8.17 3.94
C ASN A 53 -3.18 -7.44 3.21
N ASP A 54 -4.31 -7.14 3.86
CA ASP A 54 -5.45 -6.44 3.27
C ASP A 54 -5.09 -4.99 2.83
N ILE A 55 -4.01 -4.41 3.39
CA ILE A 55 -3.43 -3.15 2.92
C ILE A 55 -2.47 -3.41 1.75
N VAL A 56 -1.56 -4.38 1.87
CA VAL A 56 -0.56 -4.68 0.83
C VAL A 56 -1.21 -5.10 -0.47
N VAL A 57 -2.28 -5.92 -0.43
CA VAL A 57 -2.95 -6.35 -1.66
C VAL A 57 -3.44 -5.16 -2.48
N LYS A 58 -3.85 -4.05 -1.85
CA LYS A 58 -4.30 -2.80 -2.51
C LYS A 58 -3.15 -1.89 -2.93
N TYR A 59 -2.04 -1.92 -2.19
CA TYR A 59 -0.87 -1.05 -2.38
C TYR A 59 0.42 -1.88 -2.29
N PRO A 60 0.66 -2.80 -3.24
CA PRO A 60 1.74 -3.77 -3.09
C PRO A 60 3.13 -3.14 -3.12
N ASN A 61 3.27 -2.00 -3.80
CA ASN A 61 4.48 -1.18 -3.80
C ASN A 61 4.98 -0.80 -2.39
N LYS A 62 4.11 -0.75 -1.37
CA LYS A 62 4.54 -0.48 0.01
C LYS A 62 5.49 -1.53 0.59
N ILE A 63 5.43 -2.76 0.10
CA ILE A 63 6.29 -3.87 0.54
C ILE A 63 7.25 -4.28 -0.55
N PHE A 64 6.76 -4.49 -1.78
CA PHE A 64 7.59 -5.01 -2.87
C PHE A 64 8.69 -4.04 -3.32
N ASP A 65 8.41 -2.73 -3.29
CA ASP A 65 9.39 -1.71 -3.69
C ASP A 65 10.25 -1.22 -2.51
N SER A 66 10.05 -1.78 -1.31
CA SER A 66 10.84 -1.43 -0.12
C SER A 66 12.28 -1.93 -0.25
N GLU A 67 13.23 -1.16 0.27
CA GLU A 67 14.64 -1.57 0.40
C GLU A 67 14.78 -2.86 1.21
N ASP A 68 13.92 -3.05 2.21
CA ASP A 68 13.93 -4.20 3.11
C ASP A 68 13.11 -5.39 2.59
N PHE A 69 12.64 -5.35 1.34
CA PHE A 69 11.82 -6.43 0.76
C PHE A 69 12.52 -7.79 0.82
N THR A 70 13.83 -7.83 0.56
CA THR A 70 14.63 -9.07 0.61
C THR A 70 14.81 -9.61 2.02
N LEU A 71 14.53 -8.83 3.06
CA LEU A 71 14.58 -9.27 4.46
C LEU A 71 13.25 -9.91 4.91
N LEU A 72 12.25 -9.95 4.04
CA LEU A 72 10.94 -10.47 4.38
C LEU A 72 10.99 -11.98 4.67
N HIS A 73 10.32 -12.40 5.75
CA HIS A 73 10.16 -13.81 6.07
C HIS A 73 9.36 -14.55 4.98
N GLU A 74 9.74 -15.80 4.70
CA GLU A 74 9.13 -16.62 3.63
C GLU A 74 7.62 -16.74 3.80
N ASN A 75 7.13 -16.95 5.02
CA ASN A 75 5.71 -17.06 5.31
C ASN A 75 4.91 -15.81 4.93
N ALA A 76 5.49 -14.62 5.06
CA ALA A 76 4.88 -13.37 4.65
C ALA A 76 4.81 -13.26 3.13
N LEU A 77 5.88 -13.66 2.43
CA LEU A 77 5.91 -13.69 0.97
C LEU A 77 4.89 -14.69 0.42
N VAL A 78 4.88 -15.93 0.95
CA VAL A 78 3.91 -16.98 0.62
C VAL A 78 2.48 -16.49 0.86
N SER A 79 2.24 -15.84 1.99
CA SER A 79 0.93 -15.28 2.33
C SER A 79 0.47 -14.22 1.33
N LEU A 80 1.35 -13.37 0.81
CA LEU A 80 1.00 -12.35 -0.20
C LEU A 80 0.80 -12.95 -1.58
N VAL A 81 1.74 -13.77 -2.04
CA VAL A 81 1.71 -14.37 -3.38
C VAL A 81 0.49 -15.29 -3.53
N GLY A 82 0.01 -15.89 -2.44
CA GLY A 82 -1.20 -16.70 -2.42
C GLY A 82 -2.52 -15.92 -2.61
N ARG A 83 -2.53 -14.59 -2.46
CA ARG A 83 -3.77 -13.79 -2.51
C ARG A 83 -4.30 -13.58 -3.92
N ASP A 84 -5.56 -13.96 -4.18
CA ASP A 84 -6.22 -13.73 -5.47
C ASP A 84 -6.48 -12.24 -5.77
N ASP A 85 -6.54 -11.39 -4.77
CA ASP A 85 -6.84 -9.95 -4.86
C ASP A 85 -5.60 -9.05 -4.83
N LEU A 86 -4.39 -9.62 -4.93
CA LEU A 86 -3.14 -8.86 -5.01
C LEU A 86 -3.10 -8.02 -6.31
N GLN A 87 -3.05 -6.69 -6.16
CA GLN A 87 -3.10 -5.71 -7.25
C GLN A 87 -1.74 -5.55 -7.96
N MET A 88 -1.24 -6.62 -8.56
CA MET A 88 0.06 -6.65 -9.26
C MET A 88 0.02 -7.62 -10.44
N GLU A 89 0.68 -7.26 -11.54
CA GLU A 89 0.86 -8.13 -12.69
C GLU A 89 1.69 -9.36 -12.33
N GLU A 90 1.33 -10.52 -12.87
CA GLU A 90 1.97 -11.79 -12.47
C GLU A 90 3.47 -11.81 -12.80
N ILE A 91 3.89 -11.14 -13.88
CA ILE A 91 5.31 -11.00 -14.22
C ILE A 91 6.10 -10.21 -13.17
N MET A 92 5.51 -9.15 -12.61
CA MET A 92 6.14 -8.37 -11.54
C MET A 92 6.30 -9.23 -10.28
N ILE A 93 5.29 -10.03 -9.95
CA ILE A 93 5.35 -10.97 -8.82
C ILE A 93 6.49 -11.98 -9.03
N TRP A 94 6.59 -12.56 -10.22
CA TRP A 94 7.70 -13.47 -10.57
C TRP A 94 9.07 -12.81 -10.35
N ASN A 95 9.27 -11.60 -10.89
CA ASN A 95 10.52 -10.86 -10.77
C ASN A 95 10.89 -10.60 -9.31
N TYR A 96 9.92 -10.21 -8.47
CA TYR A 96 10.14 -10.01 -7.04
C TYR A 96 10.48 -11.31 -6.31
N ILE A 97 9.81 -12.42 -6.62
CA ILE A 97 10.12 -13.72 -6.00
C ILE A 97 11.53 -14.17 -6.37
N ILE A 98 11.96 -13.99 -7.61
CA ILE A 98 13.34 -14.31 -8.03
C ILE A 98 14.34 -13.41 -7.31
N LYS A 99 14.09 -12.09 -7.24
CA LYS A 99 14.92 -11.15 -6.48
C LYS A 99 15.06 -11.56 -5.01
N TRP A 100 13.95 -11.92 -4.36
CA TRP A 100 13.94 -12.40 -2.98
C TRP A 100 14.72 -13.71 -2.83
N GLY A 101 14.47 -14.68 -3.72
CA GLY A 101 15.13 -15.99 -3.68
C GLY A 101 16.65 -15.90 -3.88
N ILE A 102 17.12 -15.04 -4.78
CA ILE A 102 18.56 -14.79 -4.97
C ILE A 102 19.17 -14.16 -3.70
N ALA A 103 18.48 -13.19 -3.08
CA ALA A 103 18.97 -12.55 -1.86
C ALA A 103 19.08 -13.52 -0.66
N GLN A 104 18.25 -14.57 -0.60
CA GLN A 104 18.37 -15.63 0.42
C GLN A 104 19.52 -16.61 0.16
N ASN A 105 20.17 -16.55 -1.01
CA ASN A 105 21.24 -17.45 -1.41
C ASN A 105 22.50 -16.62 -1.79
N PRO A 106 23.23 -16.08 -0.80
CA PRO A 106 24.32 -15.12 -1.03
C PRO A 106 25.51 -15.70 -1.81
N ASP A 107 25.66 -17.02 -1.84
CA ASP A 107 26.73 -17.72 -2.56
C ASP A 107 26.46 -17.86 -4.08
N LEU A 108 25.29 -17.40 -4.56
CA LEU A 108 24.97 -17.46 -5.98
C LEU A 108 25.81 -16.45 -6.79
N PRO A 109 26.33 -16.84 -7.98
CA PRO A 109 26.97 -15.92 -8.90
C PRO A 109 26.02 -14.79 -9.31
N THR A 110 26.57 -13.60 -9.54
CA THR A 110 25.80 -12.43 -9.96
C THR A 110 25.13 -12.63 -11.32
N ASP A 111 25.82 -13.25 -12.29
CA ASP A 111 25.23 -13.57 -13.60
C ASP A 111 24.61 -14.97 -13.58
N SER A 112 23.30 -15.03 -13.85
CA SER A 112 22.54 -16.28 -14.00
C SER A 112 23.09 -17.23 -15.08
N LYS A 113 23.85 -16.72 -16.05
CA LYS A 113 24.49 -17.53 -17.11
C LYS A 113 25.58 -18.45 -16.56
N ASP A 114 26.23 -18.05 -15.46
CA ASP A 114 27.32 -18.80 -14.83
C ASP A 114 26.81 -19.84 -13.82
N TRP A 115 25.49 -20.00 -13.70
CA TRP A 115 24.91 -20.86 -12.67
C TRP A 115 25.04 -22.34 -12.99
N THR A 116 25.58 -23.08 -12.02
CA THR A 116 25.62 -24.54 -12.02
C THR A 116 24.23 -25.12 -11.75
N ASN A 117 24.06 -26.44 -11.93
CA ASN A 117 22.80 -27.09 -11.56
C ASN A 117 22.54 -27.04 -10.04
N GLU A 118 23.59 -27.03 -9.21
CA GLU A 118 23.48 -26.90 -7.76
C GLU A 118 22.93 -25.52 -7.39
N ASN A 119 23.40 -24.45 -8.05
CA ASN A 119 22.90 -23.10 -7.85
C ASN A 119 21.38 -23.00 -8.11
N PHE A 120 20.91 -23.60 -9.22
CA PHE A 120 19.47 -23.67 -9.50
C PHE A 120 18.70 -24.53 -8.48
N LEU A 121 19.30 -25.59 -7.94
CA LEU A 121 18.67 -26.42 -6.93
C LEU A 121 18.53 -25.69 -5.59
N SER A 122 19.53 -24.90 -5.19
CA SER A 122 19.46 -24.03 -4.01
C SER A 122 18.32 -23.02 -4.16
N LEU A 123 18.26 -22.29 -5.28
CA LEU A 123 17.16 -21.35 -5.55
C LEU A 123 15.80 -22.05 -5.56
N LYS A 124 15.71 -23.22 -6.20
CA LYS A 124 14.46 -24.02 -6.23
C LYS A 124 14.00 -24.38 -4.82
N THR A 125 14.93 -24.79 -3.95
CA THR A 125 14.63 -25.17 -2.57
C THR A 125 14.11 -23.98 -1.77
N THR A 126 14.76 -22.82 -1.89
CA THR A 126 14.33 -21.56 -1.26
C THR A 126 12.94 -21.13 -1.73
N LEU A 127 12.61 -21.29 -3.01
CA LEU A 127 11.35 -20.82 -3.59
C LEU A 127 10.23 -21.87 -3.59
N GLN A 128 10.44 -23.04 -2.99
CA GLN A 128 9.54 -24.20 -3.13
C GLN A 128 8.08 -23.92 -2.73
N ASN A 129 7.85 -23.05 -1.74
CA ASN A 129 6.51 -22.69 -1.29
C ASN A 129 5.88 -21.55 -2.11
N CYS A 130 6.70 -20.79 -2.83
CA CYS A 130 6.27 -19.67 -3.67
C CYS A 130 5.95 -20.12 -5.11
N LEU A 131 6.77 -21.01 -5.69
CA LEU A 131 6.61 -21.46 -7.09
C LEU A 131 5.20 -22.01 -7.40
N PRO A 132 4.56 -22.83 -6.54
CA PRO A 132 3.22 -23.35 -6.80
C PRO A 132 2.12 -22.28 -6.78
N LEU A 133 2.40 -21.07 -6.29
CA LEU A 133 1.44 -19.97 -6.16
C LEU A 133 1.47 -19.01 -7.37
N ILE A 134 2.44 -19.17 -8.28
CA ILE A 134 2.56 -18.36 -9.49
C ILE A 134 1.56 -18.80 -10.55
N ARG A 135 0.83 -17.83 -11.13
CA ARG A 135 -0.12 -18.03 -12.22
C ARG A 135 0.59 -18.01 -13.57
N TYR A 136 1.49 -18.96 -13.82
CA TYR A 136 2.33 -19.01 -15.04
C TYR A 136 1.56 -18.82 -16.36
N PHE A 137 0.34 -19.35 -16.44
CA PHE A 137 -0.51 -19.26 -17.63
C PHE A 137 -1.16 -17.88 -17.84
N GLN A 138 -0.94 -16.93 -16.94
CA GLN A 138 -1.37 -15.53 -17.02
C GLN A 138 -0.21 -14.58 -17.36
N ILE A 139 1.01 -15.10 -17.47
CA ILE A 139 2.19 -14.34 -17.92
C ILE A 139 2.21 -14.32 -19.44
N SER A 140 2.58 -13.18 -20.04
CA SER A 140 2.65 -13.05 -21.50
C SER A 140 3.73 -13.96 -22.08
N GLY A 141 3.63 -14.29 -23.38
CA GLY A 141 4.62 -15.16 -24.02
C GLY A 141 6.02 -14.56 -24.05
N ASP A 142 6.10 -13.25 -24.30
CA ASP A 142 7.35 -12.49 -24.30
C ASP A 142 7.97 -12.50 -22.90
N ASP A 143 7.17 -12.24 -21.87
CA ASP A 143 7.64 -12.25 -20.48
C ASP A 143 8.08 -13.64 -20.01
N ILE A 144 7.40 -14.71 -20.44
CA ILE A 144 7.85 -16.08 -20.17
C ILE A 144 9.23 -16.32 -20.79
N TYR A 145 9.47 -15.82 -22.01
CA TYR A 145 10.74 -16.00 -22.70
C TYR A 145 11.86 -15.18 -22.05
N ASP A 146 11.61 -13.91 -21.74
CA ASP A 146 12.63 -13.01 -21.23
C ASP A 146 12.96 -13.22 -19.75
N HIS A 147 11.94 -13.49 -18.92
CA HIS A 147 12.10 -13.49 -17.46
C HIS A 147 11.96 -14.86 -16.81
N VAL A 148 11.13 -15.76 -17.35
CA VAL A 148 10.89 -17.09 -16.74
C VAL A 148 11.84 -18.15 -17.30
N HIS A 149 12.09 -18.12 -18.61
CA HIS A 149 12.96 -19.07 -19.30
C HIS A 149 14.37 -19.19 -18.71
N PRO A 150 15.06 -18.10 -18.31
CA PRO A 150 16.40 -18.19 -17.73
C PRO A 150 16.44 -19.11 -16.50
N TYR A 151 15.34 -19.15 -15.74
CA TYR A 151 15.22 -19.94 -14.51
C TYR A 151 14.43 -21.24 -14.69
N LYS A 152 14.15 -21.69 -15.91
CA LYS A 152 13.32 -22.89 -16.18
C LYS A 152 13.74 -24.16 -15.41
N LYS A 153 15.00 -24.27 -14.98
CA LYS A 153 15.53 -25.40 -14.21
C LYS A 153 14.92 -25.50 -12.79
N ILE A 154 14.41 -24.40 -12.23
CA ILE A 154 13.75 -24.42 -10.92
C ILE A 154 12.30 -24.93 -11.00
N LEU A 155 11.72 -24.95 -12.20
CA LEU A 155 10.34 -25.37 -12.42
C LEU A 155 10.25 -26.89 -12.53
N GLU A 156 9.09 -27.44 -12.16
CA GLU A 156 8.79 -28.84 -12.42
C GLU A 156 8.77 -29.15 -13.91
N LYS A 157 9.30 -30.31 -14.30
CA LYS A 157 9.44 -30.69 -15.72
C LYS A 157 8.10 -30.71 -16.45
N THR A 158 7.05 -31.16 -15.76
CA THR A 158 5.67 -31.18 -16.27
C THR A 158 5.12 -29.77 -16.47
N LEU A 159 5.30 -28.89 -15.49
CA LEU A 159 4.90 -27.48 -15.55
C LEU A 159 5.60 -26.76 -16.71
N TRP A 160 6.91 -26.89 -16.83
CA TRP A 160 7.66 -26.22 -17.90
C TRP A 160 7.26 -26.74 -19.29
N LYS A 161 6.95 -28.03 -19.42
CA LYS A 161 6.41 -28.61 -20.66
C LYS A 161 5.05 -27.98 -21.00
N ASP A 162 4.16 -27.87 -20.03
CA ASP A 162 2.81 -27.32 -20.22
C ASP A 162 2.82 -25.82 -20.55
N VAL A 163 3.68 -25.04 -19.88
CA VAL A 163 3.88 -23.61 -20.17
C VAL A 163 4.34 -23.43 -21.61
N LYS A 164 5.41 -24.12 -22.04
CA LYS A 164 5.89 -24.07 -23.43
C LYS A 164 4.82 -24.49 -24.43
N MET A 165 4.00 -25.49 -24.09
CA MET A 165 2.92 -25.95 -24.95
C MET A 165 1.85 -24.88 -25.14
N ARG A 166 1.46 -24.15 -24.07
CA ARG A 166 0.49 -23.06 -24.14
C ARG A 166 1.00 -21.85 -24.93
N LEU A 167 2.30 -21.60 -24.96
CA LEU A 167 2.90 -20.58 -25.83
C LEU A 167 2.70 -20.88 -27.32
N ILE A 168 2.77 -22.15 -27.71
CA ILE A 168 2.65 -22.58 -29.12
C ILE A 168 1.18 -22.80 -29.50
N SER A 169 0.38 -23.35 -28.57
CA SER A 169 -1.01 -23.72 -28.81
C SER A 169 -1.87 -23.38 -27.59
N PRO A 170 -2.41 -22.15 -27.52
CA PRO A 170 -3.09 -21.63 -26.35
C PRO A 170 -4.28 -22.45 -25.87
N ASN A 171 -4.91 -23.24 -26.75
CA ASN A 171 -6.11 -24.02 -26.46
C ASN A 171 -5.83 -25.47 -26.05
N LYS A 172 -4.57 -25.91 -26.01
CA LYS A 172 -4.28 -27.30 -25.64
C LYS A 172 -4.53 -27.57 -24.14
N PRO A 173 -5.09 -28.74 -23.80
CA PRO A 173 -5.21 -29.17 -22.41
C PRO A 173 -3.82 -29.36 -21.80
N VAL A 174 -3.68 -29.00 -20.53
CA VAL A 174 -2.44 -29.15 -19.75
C VAL A 174 -2.71 -30.05 -18.55
N SER A 175 -1.66 -30.71 -18.07
CA SER A 175 -1.73 -31.56 -16.87
C SER A 175 -1.51 -30.78 -15.58
N SER A 176 -0.84 -29.64 -15.68
CA SER A 176 -0.50 -28.77 -14.56
C SER A 176 -1.73 -28.05 -14.00
N LYS A 177 -1.74 -27.85 -12.69
CA LYS A 177 -2.77 -27.04 -12.02
C LYS A 177 -2.73 -25.61 -12.58
N ILE A 178 -3.85 -25.17 -13.16
CA ILE A 178 -4.03 -23.78 -13.57
C ILE A 178 -4.66 -23.02 -12.41
N LEU A 179 -3.95 -22.00 -11.91
CA LEU A 179 -4.52 -21.04 -10.97
C LEU A 179 -5.34 -19.99 -11.74
N PRO A 180 -6.49 -19.54 -11.19
CA PRO A 180 -7.28 -18.49 -11.79
C PRO A 180 -6.49 -17.18 -11.86
N SER A 181 -6.82 -16.32 -12.83
CA SER A 181 -6.22 -14.99 -12.90
C SER A 181 -6.52 -14.17 -11.63
N ARG A 182 -5.59 -13.31 -11.23
CA ARG A 182 -5.81 -12.43 -10.08
C ARG A 182 -6.93 -11.46 -10.38
N ILE A 183 -7.73 -11.16 -9.37
CA ILE A 183 -8.77 -10.13 -9.43
C ILE A 183 -8.05 -8.78 -9.33
N ILE A 184 -7.47 -8.33 -10.45
CA ILE A 184 -6.97 -6.98 -10.57
C ILE A 184 -8.21 -6.09 -10.64
N LEU A 185 -8.43 -5.32 -9.57
CA LEU A 185 -9.31 -4.17 -9.59
C LEU A 185 -8.70 -3.23 -10.61
N THR A 186 -9.18 -3.32 -11.85
CA THR A 186 -8.86 -2.33 -12.87
C THR A 186 -9.07 -0.98 -12.22
N LYS A 187 -7.99 -0.22 -12.09
CA LYS A 187 -7.97 1.10 -11.46
C LYS A 187 -8.66 2.11 -12.39
N LYS A 188 -9.84 1.80 -12.93
CA LYS A 188 -10.92 2.76 -12.80
C LYS A 188 -11.32 2.72 -11.32
N LEU A 189 -10.49 3.37 -10.49
CA LEU A 189 -11.06 4.24 -9.46
C LEU A 189 -12.27 4.86 -10.14
N PRO A 190 -13.49 4.76 -9.58
CA PRO A 190 -14.62 5.45 -10.17
C PRO A 190 -14.09 6.84 -10.50
N THR A 191 -14.14 7.24 -11.78
CA THR A 191 -13.93 8.63 -12.13
C THR A 191 -14.75 9.36 -11.09
N ARG A 192 -14.10 10.14 -10.20
CA ARG A 192 -14.77 10.91 -9.17
C ARG A 192 -15.73 11.82 -9.94
N THR A 193 -16.92 11.29 -10.22
CA THR A 193 -18.03 11.94 -10.89
C THR A 193 -18.76 12.54 -9.72
N THR A 194 -18.26 13.70 -9.31
CA THR A 194 -18.66 15.05 -9.74
C THR A 194 -19.59 15.67 -8.71
N GLU A 195 -19.26 15.54 -7.43
CA GLU A 195 -19.45 16.66 -6.52
C GLU A 195 -18.09 17.08 -5.97
N PRO A 196 -17.68 18.33 -6.21
CA PRO A 196 -16.44 18.84 -5.66
C PRO A 196 -16.59 18.95 -4.13
N PHE A 197 -15.68 18.30 -3.38
CA PHE A 197 -15.65 18.38 -1.91
C PHE A 197 -15.39 19.82 -1.41
N SER A 198 -14.87 20.68 -2.27
CA SER A 198 -14.60 22.09 -1.98
C SER A 198 -14.83 22.96 -3.20
N THR A 199 -15.29 24.19 -2.99
CA THR A 199 -15.34 25.24 -4.01
C THR A 199 -14.09 26.13 -4.02
N VAL A 200 -13.15 25.90 -3.08
CA VAL A 200 -11.94 26.71 -2.89
C VAL A 200 -10.70 25.98 -3.40
N ILE A 201 -10.58 24.69 -3.12
CA ILE A 201 -9.46 23.84 -3.54
C ILE A 201 -9.93 22.70 -4.44
N ASN A 202 -9.05 22.23 -5.32
CA ASN A 202 -9.28 21.07 -6.19
C ASN A 202 -8.44 19.87 -5.72
N GLU A 203 -8.52 18.77 -6.47
CA GLU A 203 -7.77 17.55 -6.17
C GLU A 203 -6.25 17.73 -6.19
N ILE A 204 -5.74 18.62 -7.05
CA ILE A 204 -4.29 18.91 -7.14
C ILE A 204 -3.82 19.57 -5.84
N HIS A 205 -4.54 20.58 -5.36
CA HIS A 205 -4.26 21.22 -4.07
C HIS A 205 -4.40 20.23 -2.91
N ALA A 206 -5.42 19.35 -2.94
CA ALA A 206 -5.59 18.33 -1.90
C ALA A 206 -4.44 17.33 -1.85
N ALA A 207 -3.93 16.89 -3.00
CA ALA A 207 -2.77 16.01 -3.09
C ALA A 207 -1.49 16.71 -2.59
N GLU A 208 -1.32 18.01 -2.91
CA GLU A 208 -0.21 18.81 -2.40
C GLU A 208 -0.27 18.95 -0.86
N ILE A 209 -1.44 19.30 -0.30
CA ILE A 209 -1.61 19.41 1.15
C ILE A 209 -1.37 18.06 1.85
N ALA A 210 -1.89 16.96 1.29
CA ALA A 210 -1.63 15.62 1.79
C ALA A 210 -0.13 15.28 1.85
N SER A 211 0.63 15.77 0.86
CA SER A 211 2.09 15.56 0.83
C SER A 211 2.80 16.29 1.96
N TRP A 212 2.32 17.48 2.32
CA TRP A 212 2.84 18.26 3.45
C TRP A 212 2.51 17.63 4.79
N ILE A 213 1.30 17.07 4.94
CA ILE A 213 0.89 16.33 6.15
C ILE A 213 1.87 15.17 6.41
N ASP A 214 2.21 14.42 5.36
CA ASP A 214 3.13 13.28 5.46
C ASP A 214 4.62 13.68 5.40
N LYS A 215 4.94 14.99 5.34
CA LYS A 215 6.30 15.53 5.23
C LYS A 215 7.13 14.88 4.10
N ARG A 216 6.48 14.59 2.97
CA ARG A 216 7.13 13.93 1.82
C ARG A 216 7.99 14.89 1.01
N ALA A 217 9.11 14.37 0.48
CA ALA A 217 9.90 15.07 -0.53
C ALA A 217 9.15 15.16 -1.87
N ASP A 218 8.53 14.04 -2.29
CA ASP A 218 7.74 13.97 -3.52
C ASP A 218 6.24 14.16 -3.26
N LYS A 219 5.59 14.92 -4.15
CA LYS A 219 4.15 15.17 -4.08
C LYS A 219 3.34 13.93 -4.44
N TYR A 220 2.22 13.72 -3.75
CA TYR A 220 1.14 12.88 -4.25
C TYR A 220 0.60 13.46 -5.57
N SER A 221 0.28 12.58 -6.51
CA SER A 221 -0.59 12.86 -7.63
C SER A 221 -2.06 12.69 -7.22
N THR A 222 -2.97 13.16 -8.07
CA THR A 222 -4.40 13.02 -7.85
C THR A 222 -4.87 11.54 -7.83
N GLU A 223 -4.11 10.63 -8.42
CA GLU A 223 -4.41 9.20 -8.54
C GLU A 223 -3.79 8.33 -7.42
N ASN A 224 -2.84 8.88 -6.66
CA ASN A 224 -2.10 8.16 -5.62
C ASN A 224 -2.19 8.81 -4.24
N ASN A 225 -2.98 9.87 -4.08
CA ASN A 225 -3.27 10.49 -2.80
C ASN A 225 -4.05 9.51 -1.88
N PRO A 226 -3.51 9.13 -0.70
CA PRO A 226 -4.16 8.20 0.21
C PRO A 226 -5.26 8.86 1.06
N TYR A 227 -5.41 10.18 1.01
CA TYR A 227 -6.35 10.93 1.84
C TYR A 227 -7.72 11.13 1.17
N GLU A 228 -8.77 11.02 1.99
CA GLU A 228 -10.12 11.41 1.65
C GLU A 228 -10.48 12.71 2.40
N PHE A 229 -10.77 13.78 1.65
CA PHE A 229 -11.13 15.08 2.21
C PHE A 229 -12.64 15.17 2.36
N LYS A 230 -13.12 15.34 3.60
CA LYS A 230 -14.55 15.47 3.93
C LYS A 230 -14.84 16.89 4.36
N LEU A 231 -15.82 17.52 3.69
CA LEU A 231 -16.25 18.86 4.05
C LEU A 231 -17.03 18.81 5.38
N LEU A 232 -16.49 19.44 6.42
CA LEU A 232 -17.17 19.60 7.71
C LEU A 232 -18.05 20.86 7.72
N LEU A 233 -17.48 21.99 7.28
CA LEU A 233 -18.10 23.31 7.33
C LEU A 233 -17.73 24.10 6.08
N ARG A 234 -18.71 24.76 5.45
CA ARG A 234 -18.49 25.76 4.40
C ARG A 234 -19.27 27.02 4.74
N GLY A 235 -18.57 28.13 4.98
CA GLY A 235 -19.23 29.37 5.40
C GLY A 235 -20.30 29.90 4.43
N SER A 236 -20.17 29.65 3.12
CA SER A 236 -21.21 30.00 2.14
C SER A 236 -22.45 29.11 2.16
N LYS A 237 -22.40 27.94 2.81
CA LYS A 237 -23.52 27.01 2.99
C LYS A 237 -24.09 27.07 4.40
N ASP A 238 -23.22 27.04 5.40
CA ASP A 238 -23.55 26.80 6.80
C ASP A 238 -23.46 28.09 7.66
N GLY A 239 -22.94 29.18 7.09
CA GLY A 239 -22.70 30.44 7.77
C GLY A 239 -21.35 30.51 8.50
N PHE A 240 -20.96 31.72 8.91
CA PHE A 240 -19.69 32.00 9.58
C PHE A 240 -19.86 32.21 11.10
N THR A 241 -20.85 31.56 11.71
CA THR A 241 -21.11 31.75 13.14
C THR A 241 -20.23 30.85 14.01
N ARG A 242 -19.88 31.34 15.20
CA ARG A 242 -19.18 30.55 16.22
C ARG A 242 -19.96 29.28 16.58
N GLU A 243 -21.28 29.37 16.65
CA GLU A 243 -22.15 28.24 17.01
C GLU A 243 -22.08 27.15 15.95
N THR A 244 -22.24 27.49 14.66
CA THR A 244 -22.11 26.55 13.54
C THR A 244 -20.75 25.86 13.57
N PHE A 245 -19.67 26.63 13.79
CA PHE A 245 -18.31 26.06 13.85
C PHE A 245 -18.19 25.00 14.95
N TRP A 246 -18.61 25.30 16.18
CA TRP A 246 -18.49 24.32 17.28
C TRP A 246 -19.44 23.14 17.10
N ASN A 247 -20.61 23.31 16.51
CA ASN A 247 -21.52 22.20 16.26
C ASN A 247 -20.95 21.16 15.27
N LEU A 248 -20.11 21.59 14.32
CA LEU A 248 -19.58 20.72 13.25
C LEU A 248 -18.11 20.33 13.45
N CYS A 249 -17.31 21.18 14.09
CA CYS A 249 -15.86 21.01 14.20
C CYS A 249 -15.37 20.63 15.62
N ASP A 250 -16.23 20.62 16.64
CA ASP A 250 -15.80 20.25 17.99
C ASP A 250 -15.23 18.82 18.03
N LYS A 251 -14.03 18.69 18.59
CA LYS A 251 -13.27 17.44 18.74
C LYS A 251 -12.89 16.75 17.43
N GLN A 252 -13.07 17.39 16.29
CA GLN A 252 -12.60 16.88 15.00
C GLN A 252 -11.08 17.05 14.92
N THR A 253 -10.37 15.96 14.62
CA THR A 253 -8.90 15.94 14.46
C THR A 253 -8.52 15.92 12.97
N ASN A 254 -7.24 16.16 12.65
CA ASN A 254 -6.74 16.19 11.28
C ASN A 254 -7.52 17.15 10.37
N VAL A 255 -7.78 18.36 10.86
CA VAL A 255 -8.63 19.32 10.15
C VAL A 255 -7.81 20.33 9.37
N ILE A 256 -8.28 20.65 8.18
CA ILE A 256 -7.71 21.67 7.30
C ILE A 256 -8.72 22.80 7.18
N VAL A 257 -8.26 24.03 7.40
CA VAL A 257 -9.01 25.24 7.08
C VAL A 257 -8.48 25.80 5.77
N VAL A 258 -9.38 26.15 4.85
CA VAL A 258 -9.04 26.84 3.61
C VAL A 258 -9.93 28.07 3.43
N MET A 259 -9.35 29.15 2.96
CA MET A 259 -10.04 30.40 2.66
C MET A 259 -9.50 31.01 1.38
N LYS A 260 -10.39 31.52 0.52
CA LYS A 260 -10.03 32.26 -0.69
C LYS A 260 -10.03 33.76 -0.37
N VAL A 261 -8.95 34.45 -0.73
CA VAL A 261 -8.88 35.91 -0.57
C VAL A 261 -9.73 36.57 -1.66
N LYS A 262 -10.59 37.51 -1.27
CA LYS A 262 -11.54 38.17 -2.19
C LYS A 262 -10.77 39.02 -3.20
N GLY A 263 -11.10 38.87 -4.49
CA GLY A 263 -10.48 39.64 -5.57
C GLY A 263 -9.10 39.14 -5.99
N THR A 264 -8.63 38.01 -5.44
CA THR A 264 -7.37 37.37 -5.84
C THR A 264 -7.56 35.87 -6.08
N ASP A 265 -6.53 35.25 -6.66
CA ASP A 265 -6.44 33.78 -6.81
C ASP A 265 -5.66 33.14 -5.65
N GLU A 266 -5.44 33.88 -4.56
CA GLU A 266 -4.73 33.40 -3.39
C GLU A 266 -5.66 32.60 -2.47
N ILE A 267 -5.16 31.45 -2.05
CA ILE A 267 -5.81 30.55 -1.10
C ILE A 267 -4.90 30.44 0.11
N LEU A 268 -5.43 30.82 1.27
CA LEU A 268 -4.74 30.67 2.55
C LEU A 268 -5.35 29.50 3.30
N GLY A 269 -4.55 28.84 4.12
CA GLY A 269 -5.06 27.77 4.95
C GLY A 269 -4.10 27.33 6.04
N GLY A 270 -4.56 26.35 6.80
CA GLY A 270 -3.74 25.71 7.81
C GLY A 270 -4.27 24.33 8.16
N TYR A 271 -3.35 23.47 8.57
CA TYR A 271 -3.61 22.13 9.06
C TYR A 271 -3.44 22.09 10.57
N ASN A 272 -4.41 21.48 11.25
CA ASN A 272 -4.38 21.22 12.67
C ASN A 272 -4.69 19.74 12.94
N PRO A 273 -3.69 18.91 13.27
CA PRO A 273 -3.88 17.48 13.51
C PRO A 273 -4.62 17.19 14.81
N ILE A 274 -4.48 18.05 15.84
CA ILE A 274 -5.08 17.83 17.16
C ILE A 274 -6.51 18.39 17.27
N GLY A 275 -6.96 19.14 16.28
CA GLY A 275 -8.32 19.66 16.22
C GLY A 275 -8.60 20.88 17.08
N TRP A 276 -9.88 21.24 17.19
CA TRP A 276 -10.37 22.28 18.10
C TRP A 276 -11.36 21.68 19.09
N GLU A 277 -11.26 22.12 20.34
CA GLU A 277 -12.20 21.77 21.40
C GLU A 277 -12.91 23.02 21.88
N LYS A 278 -14.23 22.92 22.04
CA LYS A 278 -15.06 23.99 22.56
C LYS A 278 -14.52 24.41 23.95
N PRO A 279 -14.22 25.70 24.17
CA PRO A 279 -13.67 26.16 25.44
C PRO A 279 -14.65 25.90 26.59
N ASN A 280 -14.19 25.15 27.59
CA ASN A 280 -14.84 25.04 28.90
C ASN A 280 -14.10 25.94 29.90
N LEU A 281 -14.65 26.15 31.11
CA LEU A 281 -14.12 27.05 32.16
C LEU A 281 -12.66 26.78 32.61
N GLY A 282 -11.98 25.75 32.07
CA GLY A 282 -10.57 25.43 32.32
C GLY A 282 -9.77 25.16 31.04
N THR A 283 -9.84 26.05 30.04
CA THR A 283 -9.12 25.90 28.77
C THR A 283 -7.62 25.67 29.00
N THR A 284 -7.09 24.52 28.57
CA THR A 284 -5.67 24.20 28.60
C THR A 284 -5.04 24.46 27.24
N LEU A 285 -3.86 25.08 27.24
CA LEU A 285 -3.06 25.24 26.02
C LEU A 285 -2.59 23.86 25.56
N LYS A 286 -2.80 23.52 24.29
CA LYS A 286 -2.28 22.28 23.68
C LYS A 286 -1.13 22.61 22.74
N TRP A 287 -0.03 21.88 22.89
CA TRP A 287 1.13 22.00 22.00
C TRP A 287 1.05 20.99 20.86
N CYS A 288 1.38 21.44 19.64
CA CYS A 288 1.44 20.60 18.45
C CYS A 288 2.53 21.11 17.50
N ASN A 289 3.48 20.24 17.15
CA ASN A 289 4.59 20.56 16.23
C ASN A 289 4.30 20.16 14.78
N ASP A 290 3.15 19.52 14.52
CA ASP A 290 2.75 19.02 13.20
C ASP A 290 1.72 19.93 12.51
N SER A 291 1.34 21.04 13.16
CA SER A 291 0.48 22.05 12.56
C SER A 291 1.29 22.94 11.61
N PHE A 292 0.67 23.36 10.51
CA PHE A 292 1.31 24.29 9.57
C PHE A 292 0.28 25.20 8.93
N ILE A 293 0.74 26.36 8.48
CA ILE A 293 -0.03 27.29 7.63
C ILE A 293 0.53 27.26 6.21
N PHE A 294 -0.31 27.56 5.24
CA PHE A 294 0.09 27.55 3.83
C PHE A 294 -0.59 28.65 3.03
N SER A 295 0.04 29.00 1.92
CA SER A 295 -0.53 29.81 0.84
C SER A 295 -0.40 29.03 -0.49
N LEU A 296 -1.47 29.01 -1.27
CA LEU A 296 -1.60 28.35 -2.57
C LEU A 296 -2.14 29.35 -3.59
N LYS A 297 -1.94 29.07 -4.88
CA LYS A 297 -2.55 29.83 -5.99
C LYS A 297 -3.50 28.95 -6.77
N MET A 298 -4.65 29.50 -7.14
CA MET A 298 -5.59 28.81 -8.02
C MET A 298 -4.94 28.58 -9.40
N VAL A 299 -4.73 27.31 -9.77
CA VAL A 299 -4.28 26.97 -11.12
C VAL A 299 -5.47 27.08 -12.06
N LEU A 300 -5.56 28.18 -12.81
CA LEU A 300 -6.46 28.25 -13.97
C LEU A 300 -5.93 27.26 -15.02
N SER A 301 -6.61 26.13 -15.18
CA SER A 301 -6.45 25.33 -16.40
C SER A 301 -6.92 26.19 -17.57
N LYS A 302 -5.98 26.79 -18.29
CA LYS A 302 -6.25 27.34 -19.62
C LYS A 302 -6.69 26.16 -20.49
N LEU A 303 -8.00 25.98 -20.64
CA LEU A 303 -8.57 25.28 -21.78
C LEU A 303 -8.13 26.08 -23.01
N ARG A 304 -7.06 25.61 -23.67
CA ARG A 304 -6.79 26.00 -25.05
C ARG A 304 -7.85 25.29 -25.88
N PHE A 305 -8.77 26.05 -26.46
CA PHE A 305 -9.61 25.61 -27.56
C PHE A 305 -8.75 25.30 -28.78
#